data_AF-A0A8S9IEB3-F1
#
_entry.id   AF-A0A8S9IEB3-F1
#
_cell.length_a   1.000
_cell.length_b   1.000
_cell.length_c   1.000
_cell.angle_alpha   90.00
_cell.angle_beta   90.00
_cell.angle_gamma   90.00
#
_symmetry.space_group_name_H-M   'P 1'
#
loop_
_entity.id
_entity.type
_entity.pdbx_description
1 polymer ?
#
loop_
_entity_poly.entity_id
_entity_poly.type
_entity_poly.pdbx_seq_one_letter_code
_entity_poly.pdbx_strand_id
1 'polypeptide(L)'
;MNNLLIERRRDMEKKEKSSLAERLFSLSIKDILNRDLYKHQIKTIPDRFRSAEEYRRCFVPHLLEETRTELSSSFKSLSRSPVFEIHSVEIKEGSGSSSNCVYEITLKNTGTINATYQPKCGDVIALTKERPRRIDDLNPLHLAYVFFSDGDLTVFVRSARAIPSLHEYPILPYKQNGHLISFGVFLMNTTTNIRIWNALHNEDPSSTLIQNTTYYKIIVTRRLNALRLVFFIRHCGNHASQRHFDD
;
A
#
# COMPACT_ATOMS: atom_id res chain seq x y z
N MET A 1 -13.10 -26.75 -0.75
CA MET A 1 -12.45 -25.43 -0.72
C MET A 1 -11.95 -25.21 0.71
N ASN A 2 -10.63 -25.17 0.90
CA ASN A 2 -9.91 -25.71 2.07
C ASN A 2 -9.99 -24.88 3.37
N ASN A 3 -10.21 -25.57 4.50
CA ASN A 3 -10.13 -25.05 5.88
C ASN A 3 -8.83 -24.28 6.19
N LEU A 4 -7.73 -24.59 5.47
CA LEU A 4 -6.45 -23.90 5.58
C LEU A 4 -6.51 -22.41 5.15
N LEU A 5 -7.37 -22.07 4.19
CA LEU A 5 -7.61 -20.68 3.80
C LEU A 5 -8.48 -19.94 4.83
N ILE A 6 -9.36 -20.65 5.52
CA ILE A 6 -10.28 -20.12 6.54
C ILE A 6 -9.54 -19.84 7.85
N GLU A 7 -8.58 -20.68 8.23
CA GLU A 7 -7.71 -20.42 9.39
C GLU A 7 -6.73 -19.27 9.14
N ARG A 8 -6.07 -19.24 7.97
CA ARG A 8 -5.26 -18.08 7.57
C ARG A 8 -6.09 -16.78 7.50
N ARG A 9 -7.38 -16.85 7.14
CA ARG A 9 -8.30 -15.70 7.13
C ARG A 9 -8.60 -15.16 8.54
N ARG A 10 -8.89 -16.03 9.51
CA ARG A 10 -9.20 -15.62 10.90
C ARG A 10 -8.00 -14.99 11.63
N ASP A 11 -6.80 -15.49 11.38
CA ASP A 11 -5.56 -14.90 11.94
C ASP A 11 -5.24 -13.53 11.32
N MET A 12 -5.61 -13.33 10.04
CA MET A 12 -5.47 -12.05 9.34
C MET A 12 -6.47 -11.01 9.87
N GLU A 13 -7.71 -11.41 10.19
CA GLU A 13 -8.77 -10.54 10.73
C GLU A 13 -8.48 -10.02 12.15
N LYS A 14 -7.89 -10.84 13.04
CA LYS A 14 -7.59 -10.43 14.42
C LYS A 14 -6.39 -9.48 14.53
N LYS A 15 -5.48 -9.54 13.55
CA LYS A 15 -4.30 -8.68 13.39
C LYS A 15 -4.60 -7.35 12.68
N GLU A 16 -5.80 -7.25 12.10
CA GLU A 16 -6.07 -6.35 11.00
C GLU A 16 -6.12 -4.89 11.39
N LYS A 17 -6.72 -4.54 12.56
CA LYS A 17 -6.86 -3.16 13.09
C LYS A 17 -5.55 -2.37 13.26
N SER A 18 -4.41 -2.98 12.91
CA SER A 18 -3.06 -2.45 13.00
C SER A 18 -2.23 -2.68 11.74
N SER A 19 -2.82 -3.04 10.59
CA SER A 19 -2.02 -3.37 9.40
C SER A 19 -1.49 -2.11 8.69
N LEU A 20 -0.38 -2.24 7.97
CA LEU A 20 0.16 -1.13 7.16
C LEU A 20 -0.84 -0.67 6.09
N ALA A 21 -1.61 -1.59 5.49
CA ALA A 21 -2.61 -1.26 4.49
C ALA A 21 -3.73 -0.38 5.07
N GLU A 22 -4.22 -0.68 6.28
CA GLU A 22 -5.20 0.18 6.96
C GLU A 22 -4.64 1.57 7.28
N ARG A 23 -3.36 1.66 7.67
CA ARG A 23 -2.70 2.96 7.86
C ARG A 23 -2.71 3.76 6.56
N LEU A 24 -2.44 3.13 5.42
CA LEU A 24 -2.51 3.79 4.12
C LEU A 24 -3.93 4.21 3.75
N PHE A 25 -4.93 3.37 4.02
CA PHE A 25 -6.34 3.68 3.77
C PHE A 25 -6.85 4.87 4.58
N SER A 26 -6.26 5.14 5.75
CA SER A 26 -6.60 6.29 6.57
C SER A 26 -6.02 7.63 6.07
N LEU A 27 -5.08 7.60 5.12
CA LEU A 27 -4.43 8.82 4.62
C LEU A 27 -5.29 9.52 3.56
N SER A 28 -5.48 10.83 3.71
CA SER A 28 -6.01 11.68 2.64
C SER A 28 -4.93 12.02 1.61
N ILE A 29 -5.32 12.55 0.44
CA ILE A 29 -4.37 13.11 -0.53
C ILE A 29 -3.47 14.16 0.12
N LYS A 30 -4.04 15.02 1.00
CA LYS A 30 -3.30 16.03 1.73
C LYS A 30 -2.23 15.41 2.64
N ASP A 31 -2.57 14.33 3.35
CA ASP A 31 -1.62 13.63 4.21
C ASP A 31 -0.51 12.97 3.40
N ILE A 32 -0.85 12.32 2.27
CA ILE A 32 0.12 11.69 1.38
C ILE A 32 1.10 12.72 0.81
N LEU A 33 0.64 13.93 0.49
CA LEU A 33 1.50 15.00 -0.02
C LEU A 33 2.25 15.77 1.08
N ASN A 34 1.87 15.62 2.34
CA ASN A 34 2.51 16.29 3.47
C ASN A 34 3.84 15.61 3.83
N ARG A 35 4.96 16.32 3.58
CA ARG A 35 6.31 15.84 3.91
C ARG A 35 6.63 15.86 5.40
N ASP A 36 5.86 16.62 6.19
CA ASP A 36 6.06 16.73 7.63
C ASP A 36 5.12 15.82 8.43
N LEU A 37 4.33 14.96 7.78
CA LEU A 37 3.29 14.13 8.41
C LEU A 37 3.80 13.34 9.63
N TYR A 38 4.97 12.71 9.51
CA TYR A 38 5.58 11.92 10.58
C TYR A 38 6.82 12.57 11.21
N LYS A 39 7.15 13.82 10.85
CA LYS A 39 8.41 14.48 11.23
C LYS A 39 8.70 14.49 12.73
N HIS A 40 7.67 14.72 13.54
CA HIS A 40 7.82 14.75 15.01
C HIS A 40 7.88 13.35 15.65
N GLN A 41 7.47 12.32 14.91
CA GLN A 41 7.51 10.92 15.35
C GLN A 41 8.83 10.24 14.97
N ILE A 42 9.45 10.69 13.88
CA ILE A 42 10.76 10.23 13.42
C ILE A 42 11.83 10.76 14.38
N LYS A 43 12.61 9.83 14.93
CA LYS A 43 13.75 10.11 15.80
C LYS A 43 15.02 9.58 15.16
N THR A 44 16.16 10.18 15.45
CA THR A 44 17.45 9.62 15.05
C THR A 44 17.56 8.17 15.54
N ILE A 45 17.93 7.26 14.65
CA ILE A 45 18.14 5.85 14.98
C ILE A 45 19.37 5.77 15.91
N PRO A 46 19.23 5.27 17.15
CA PRO A 46 20.35 5.11 18.07
C PRO A 46 21.26 3.96 17.63
N ASP A 47 22.50 3.98 18.10
CA ASP A 47 23.47 2.90 17.82
C ASP A 47 23.06 1.55 18.44
N ARG A 48 22.26 1.58 19.51
CA ARG A 48 21.78 0.41 20.26
C ARG A 48 20.38 0.66 20.80
N PHE A 49 19.60 -0.41 20.88
CA PHE A 49 18.29 -0.43 21.51
C PHE A 49 18.35 -1.24 22.81
N ARG A 50 17.61 -0.80 23.82
CA ARG A 50 17.53 -1.47 25.13
C ARG A 50 16.46 -2.55 25.16
N SER A 51 15.53 -2.54 24.20
CA SER A 51 14.48 -3.55 24.06
C SER A 51 13.93 -3.61 22.63
N ALA A 52 13.24 -4.72 22.31
CA ALA A 52 12.48 -4.87 21.06
C ALA A 52 11.40 -3.78 20.90
N GLU A 53 10.76 -3.37 21.99
CA GLU A 53 9.76 -2.30 21.96
C GLU A 53 10.38 -0.93 21.63
N GLU A 54 11.58 -0.64 22.13
CA GLU A 54 12.31 0.58 21.76
C GLU A 54 12.69 0.58 20.27
N TYR A 55 13.17 -0.56 19.77
CA TYR A 55 13.43 -0.78 18.35
C TYR A 55 12.16 -0.54 17.52
N ARG A 56 11.05 -1.18 17.87
CA ARG A 56 9.76 -1.05 17.17
C ARG A 56 9.28 0.40 17.13
N ARG A 57 9.28 1.09 18.28
CA ARG A 57 8.87 2.51 18.38
C ARG A 57 9.73 3.44 17.54
N CYS A 58 11.01 3.12 17.37
CA CYS A 58 11.90 3.88 16.51
C CYS A 58 11.61 3.63 15.04
N PHE A 59 11.49 2.37 14.61
CA PHE A 59 11.38 2.02 13.19
C PHE A 59 9.99 2.20 12.58
N VAL A 60 8.90 2.10 13.36
CA VAL A 60 7.53 2.24 12.82
C VAL A 60 7.30 3.59 12.13
N PRO A 61 7.62 4.75 12.73
CA PRO A 61 7.49 6.05 12.05
C PRO A 61 8.32 6.17 10.77
N HIS A 62 9.52 5.58 10.74
CA HIS A 62 10.37 5.59 9.54
C HIS A 62 9.73 4.80 8.40
N LEU A 63 9.22 3.60 8.69
CA LEU A 63 8.54 2.75 7.69
C LEU A 63 7.28 3.44 7.15
N LEU A 64 6.51 4.11 8.02
CA LEU A 64 5.32 4.87 7.60
C LEU A 64 5.70 6.03 6.67
N GLU A 65 6.75 6.78 7.00
CA GLU A 65 7.24 7.90 6.18
C GLU A 65 7.81 7.44 4.83
N GLU A 66 8.54 6.34 4.83
CA GLU A 66 9.05 5.70 3.61
C GLU A 66 7.89 5.29 2.69
N THR A 67 6.92 4.55 3.23
CA THR A 67 5.75 4.07 2.49
C THR A 67 4.89 5.23 1.99
N ARG A 68 4.66 6.27 2.82
CA ARG A 68 3.97 7.50 2.43
C ARG A 68 4.70 8.21 1.28
N THR A 69 6.03 8.30 1.37
CA THR A 69 6.86 8.95 0.35
C THR A 69 6.83 8.20 -0.99
N GLU A 70 6.87 6.87 -0.95
CA GLU A 70 6.70 6.03 -2.14
C GLU A 70 5.32 6.26 -2.79
N LEU A 71 4.25 6.21 -2.00
CA LEU A 71 2.89 6.51 -2.45
C LEU A 71 2.79 7.91 -3.05
N SER A 72 3.36 8.92 -2.39
CA SER A 72 3.43 10.31 -2.87
C SER A 72 4.20 10.43 -4.18
N SER A 73 5.24 9.61 -4.38
CA SER A 73 5.99 9.57 -5.63
C SER A 73 5.15 9.02 -6.78
N SER A 74 4.31 8.01 -6.51
CA SER A 74 3.40 7.45 -7.53
C SER A 74 2.44 8.49 -8.10
N PHE A 75 2.00 9.44 -7.26
CA PHE A 75 1.10 10.52 -7.65
C PHE A 75 1.70 11.44 -8.71
N LYS A 76 3.04 11.57 -8.76
CA LYS A 76 3.74 12.41 -9.74
C LYS A 76 3.80 11.76 -11.12
N SER A 77 3.62 10.44 -11.21
CA SER A 77 3.69 9.67 -12.46
C SER A 77 2.34 9.08 -12.90
N LEU A 78 1.22 9.52 -12.30
CA LEU A 78 -0.12 8.94 -12.52
C LEU A 78 -0.51 8.79 -13.98
N SER A 79 -0.26 9.81 -14.82
CA SER A 79 -0.59 9.76 -16.24
C SER A 79 0.05 8.59 -16.98
N ARG A 80 1.23 8.15 -16.51
CA ARG A 80 2.01 7.04 -17.05
C ARG A 80 1.87 5.76 -16.23
N SER A 81 1.14 5.78 -15.12
CA SER A 81 0.96 4.61 -14.28
C SER A 81 0.28 3.49 -15.08
N PRO A 82 0.68 2.23 -14.82
CA PRO A 82 -0.04 1.08 -15.34
C PRO A 82 -1.50 1.07 -14.87
N VAL A 83 -2.41 0.72 -15.77
CA VAL A 83 -3.86 0.64 -15.48
C VAL A 83 -4.45 -0.65 -16.03
N PHE A 84 -5.61 -1.01 -15.49
CA PHE A 84 -6.48 -2.04 -16.02
C PHE A 84 -7.93 -1.55 -16.04
N GLU A 85 -8.71 -2.06 -16.99
CA GLU A 85 -10.16 -1.85 -17.03
C GLU A 85 -10.86 -2.91 -16.20
N ILE A 86 -11.89 -2.48 -15.47
CA ILE A 86 -12.70 -3.36 -14.64
C ILE A 86 -13.92 -3.80 -15.45
N HIS A 87 -14.15 -5.11 -15.50
CA HIS A 87 -15.34 -5.72 -16.09
C HIS A 87 -16.47 -5.80 -15.07
N SER A 88 -16.19 -6.34 -13.88
CA SER A 88 -17.16 -6.48 -12.80
C SER A 88 -16.48 -6.41 -11.43
N VAL A 89 -17.28 -6.09 -10.40
CA VAL A 89 -16.88 -6.08 -9.00
C VAL A 89 -17.94 -6.78 -8.18
N GLU A 90 -17.54 -7.81 -7.44
CA GLU A 90 -18.42 -8.59 -6.57
C GLU A 90 -17.95 -8.52 -5.13
N ILE A 91 -18.88 -8.35 -4.18
CA ILE A 91 -18.58 -8.46 -2.75
C ILE A 91 -18.54 -9.96 -2.41
N LYS A 92 -17.43 -10.44 -1.86
CA LYS A 92 -17.32 -11.83 -1.38
C LYS A 92 -17.48 -11.95 0.12
N GLU A 93 -17.04 -10.96 0.89
CA GLU A 93 -17.14 -10.96 2.36
C GLU A 93 -17.37 -9.52 2.87
N GLY A 94 -18.19 -9.38 3.93
CA GLY A 94 -18.51 -8.11 4.61
C GLY A 94 -19.94 -7.60 4.35
N SER A 95 -20.51 -6.88 5.32
CA SER A 95 -21.76 -6.13 5.13
C SER A 95 -21.44 -4.76 4.52
N GLY A 96 -22.24 -4.33 3.54
CA GLY A 96 -21.97 -3.25 2.56
C GLY A 96 -21.70 -1.82 3.08
N SER A 97 -21.33 -1.65 4.35
CA SER A 97 -21.04 -0.37 4.98
C SER A 97 -19.64 -0.29 5.62
N SER A 98 -18.87 -1.39 5.71
CA SER A 98 -17.59 -1.42 6.43
C SER A 98 -16.34 -1.37 5.53
N SER A 99 -15.26 -0.76 6.04
CA SER A 99 -13.91 -0.71 5.43
C SER A 99 -13.19 -2.07 5.33
N ASN A 100 -13.87 -3.16 5.69
CA ASN A 100 -13.31 -4.51 5.74
C ASN A 100 -13.92 -5.44 4.68
N CYS A 101 -14.69 -4.89 3.75
CA CYS A 101 -15.25 -5.68 2.66
C CYS A 101 -14.13 -6.21 1.73
N VAL A 102 -14.26 -7.48 1.38
CA VAL A 102 -13.44 -8.14 0.37
C VAL A 102 -14.19 -8.14 -0.94
N TYR A 103 -13.52 -7.66 -1.98
CA TYR A 103 -14.06 -7.57 -3.32
C TYR A 103 -13.27 -8.48 -4.26
N GLU A 104 -13.99 -9.20 -5.10
CA GLU A 104 -13.45 -9.82 -6.30
C GLU A 104 -13.63 -8.84 -7.46
N ILE A 105 -12.54 -8.50 -8.12
CA ILE A 105 -12.52 -7.62 -9.29
C ILE A 105 -12.11 -8.45 -10.49
N THR A 106 -13.01 -8.52 -11.47
CA THR A 106 -12.74 -9.14 -12.76
C THR A 106 -12.25 -8.07 -13.74
N LEU A 107 -11.07 -8.27 -14.30
CA LEU A 107 -10.46 -7.42 -15.31
C LEU A 107 -11.13 -7.66 -16.66
N LYS A 108 -11.27 -6.59 -17.44
CA LYS A 108 -11.75 -6.70 -18.81
C LYS A 108 -10.69 -7.32 -19.71
N ASN A 109 -11.05 -8.39 -20.40
CA ASN A 109 -10.19 -9.00 -21.40
C ASN A 109 -10.12 -8.12 -22.66
N THR A 110 -8.98 -7.49 -22.92
CA THR A 110 -8.79 -6.62 -24.10
C THR A 110 -8.26 -7.36 -25.32
N GLY A 111 -8.12 -8.70 -25.27
CA GLY A 111 -7.63 -9.53 -26.39
C GLY A 111 -6.15 -9.32 -26.76
N THR A 112 -5.50 -8.32 -26.17
CA THR A 112 -4.06 -8.02 -26.33
C THR A 112 -3.33 -8.45 -25.07
N ILE A 113 -3.05 -9.75 -24.99
CA ILE A 113 -2.49 -10.49 -23.86
C ILE A 113 -1.18 -9.86 -23.30
N ASN A 114 -0.53 -8.96 -24.05
CA ASN A 114 0.82 -8.47 -23.74
C ASN A 114 0.92 -6.98 -23.31
N ALA A 115 -0.17 -6.21 -23.22
CA ALA A 115 -0.07 -4.76 -23.01
C ALA A 115 -0.81 -4.19 -21.78
N THR A 116 -1.67 -4.97 -21.11
CA THR A 116 -2.43 -4.48 -19.97
C THR A 116 -1.82 -4.97 -18.67
N TYR A 117 -1.59 -4.05 -17.73
CA TYR A 117 -1.08 -4.39 -16.42
C TYR A 117 -2.05 -5.30 -15.66
N GLN A 118 -1.53 -6.38 -15.09
CA GLN A 118 -2.25 -7.26 -14.20
C GLN A 118 -1.80 -6.97 -12.75
N PRO A 119 -2.75 -6.63 -11.84
CA PRO A 119 -2.42 -6.39 -10.45
C PRO A 119 -1.93 -7.66 -9.75
N LYS A 120 -0.96 -7.49 -8.88
CA LYS A 120 -0.29 -8.55 -8.14
C LYS A 120 -0.53 -8.40 -6.65
N CYS A 121 -0.39 -9.50 -5.93
CA CYS A 121 -0.38 -9.47 -4.46
C CYS A 121 0.64 -8.44 -3.94
N GLY A 122 0.20 -7.57 -3.03
CA GLY A 122 0.98 -6.48 -2.47
C GLY A 122 0.74 -5.13 -3.14
N ASP A 123 0.08 -5.09 -4.30
CA ASP A 123 -0.17 -3.84 -5.00
C ASP A 123 -1.21 -2.99 -4.25
N VAL A 124 -0.88 -1.72 -4.09
CA VAL A 124 -1.83 -0.67 -3.73
C VAL A 124 -2.26 0.01 -5.02
N ILE A 125 -3.57 0.02 -5.24
CA ILE A 125 -4.20 0.57 -6.43
C ILE A 125 -5.16 1.70 -6.07
N ALA A 126 -5.31 2.68 -6.96
CA ALA A 126 -6.43 3.61 -6.93
C ALA A 126 -7.54 3.08 -7.82
N LEU A 127 -8.76 3.10 -7.30
CA LEU A 127 -9.98 2.78 -8.02
C LEU A 127 -10.62 4.08 -8.52
N THR A 128 -10.79 4.21 -9.84
CA THR A 128 -11.27 5.45 -10.44
C THR A 128 -12.34 5.21 -11.48
N LYS A 129 -13.17 6.24 -11.70
CA LYS A 129 -14.19 6.23 -12.77
C LYS A 129 -13.58 6.35 -14.16
N GLU A 130 -12.54 7.17 -14.28
CA GLU A 130 -11.83 7.43 -15.53
C GLU A 130 -10.33 7.22 -15.33
N ARG A 131 -9.57 7.05 -16.41
CA ARG A 131 -8.11 6.97 -16.34
C ARG A 131 -7.56 8.30 -15.80
N PRO A 132 -6.96 8.34 -14.59
CA PRO A 132 -6.44 9.56 -14.01
C PRO A 132 -5.20 10.02 -14.79
N ARG A 133 -5.12 11.33 -15.00
CA ARG A 133 -3.98 12.02 -15.64
C ARG A 133 -3.25 12.89 -14.63
N ARG A 134 -3.93 13.35 -13.59
CA ARG A 134 -3.44 14.24 -12.53
C ARG A 134 -3.95 13.79 -11.17
N ILE A 135 -3.40 14.39 -10.11
CA ILE A 135 -3.74 14.07 -8.72
C ILE A 135 -5.21 14.40 -8.42
N ASP A 136 -5.74 15.47 -9.00
CA ASP A 136 -7.14 15.88 -8.78
C ASP A 136 -8.14 14.84 -9.29
N ASP A 137 -7.77 14.04 -10.29
CA ASP A 137 -8.58 12.94 -10.83
C ASP A 137 -8.70 11.77 -9.83
N LEU A 138 -7.87 11.76 -8.78
CA LEU A 138 -7.98 10.82 -7.66
C LEU A 138 -8.91 11.32 -6.56
N ASN A 139 -9.62 12.44 -6.72
CA ASN A 139 -10.56 12.92 -5.69
C ASN A 139 -12.00 12.46 -5.99
N PRO A 140 -12.68 11.71 -5.11
CA PRO A 140 -12.20 11.23 -3.81
C PRO A 140 -11.21 10.06 -3.93
N LEU A 141 -10.22 10.02 -3.02
CA LEU A 141 -9.20 8.98 -3.03
C LEU A 141 -9.81 7.64 -2.60
N HIS A 142 -9.85 6.69 -3.52
CA HIS A 142 -10.36 5.35 -3.29
C HIS A 142 -9.23 4.33 -3.46
N LEU A 143 -8.51 4.04 -2.38
CA LEU A 143 -7.45 3.05 -2.37
C LEU A 143 -8.00 1.63 -2.18
N ALA A 144 -7.36 0.67 -2.82
CA ALA A 144 -7.54 -0.74 -2.54
C ALA A 144 -6.19 -1.46 -2.50
N TYR A 145 -6.12 -2.54 -1.73
CA TYR A 145 -4.95 -3.38 -1.55
C TYR A 145 -5.23 -4.78 -2.10
N VAL A 146 -4.41 -5.20 -3.06
CA VAL A 146 -4.50 -6.53 -3.69
C VAL A 146 -3.82 -7.54 -2.78
N PHE A 147 -4.58 -8.46 -2.20
CA PHE A 147 -4.02 -9.49 -1.32
C PHE A 147 -3.95 -10.86 -2.00
N PHE A 148 -4.69 -11.07 -3.08
CA PHE A 148 -4.61 -12.29 -3.89
C PHE A 148 -4.91 -11.98 -5.35
N SER A 149 -4.22 -12.68 -6.24
CA SER A 149 -4.45 -12.68 -7.69
C SER A 149 -4.37 -14.14 -8.12
N ASP A 150 -5.34 -14.59 -8.91
CA ASP A 150 -5.40 -15.98 -9.38
C ASP A 150 -4.45 -16.25 -10.56
N GLY A 151 -3.80 -15.20 -11.10
CA GLY A 151 -2.92 -15.27 -12.25
C GLY A 151 -3.62 -15.09 -13.60
N ASP A 152 -4.95 -15.00 -13.60
CA ASP A 152 -5.77 -14.76 -14.78
C ASP A 152 -6.26 -13.30 -14.79
N LEU A 153 -7.58 -13.11 -14.95
CA LEU A 153 -8.23 -11.81 -15.00
C LEU A 153 -8.95 -11.49 -13.68
N THR A 154 -8.64 -12.17 -12.58
CA THR A 154 -9.33 -11.94 -11.30
C THR A 154 -8.35 -11.56 -10.20
N VAL A 155 -8.72 -10.52 -9.46
CA VAL A 155 -7.96 -10.09 -8.28
C VAL A 155 -8.88 -9.85 -7.11
N PHE A 156 -8.39 -10.18 -5.92
CA PHE A 156 -9.12 -9.99 -4.67
C PHE A 156 -8.48 -8.84 -3.90
N VAL A 157 -9.32 -7.88 -3.55
CA VAL A 157 -8.87 -6.63 -2.92
C VAL A 157 -9.63 -6.33 -1.66
N ARG A 158 -8.95 -5.69 -0.73
CA ARG A 158 -9.58 -4.95 0.37
C ARG A 158 -9.60 -3.48 0.00
N SER A 159 -10.73 -2.83 0.23
CA SER A 159 -10.94 -1.45 -0.20
C SER A 159 -11.06 -0.53 1.00
N ALA A 160 -10.44 0.65 0.93
CA ALA A 160 -10.51 1.67 1.98
C ALA A 160 -11.94 2.12 2.28
N ARG A 161 -12.82 2.00 1.28
CA ARG A 161 -14.23 2.39 1.33
C ARG A 161 -15.06 1.36 0.60
N ALA A 162 -16.32 1.22 0.99
CA ALA A 162 -17.24 0.34 0.29
C ALA A 162 -17.29 0.70 -1.20
N ILE A 163 -17.12 -0.31 -2.05
CA ILE A 163 -17.38 -0.22 -3.48
C ILE A 163 -18.86 -0.58 -3.67
N PRO A 164 -19.70 0.35 -4.15
CA PRO A 164 -21.07 0.02 -4.52
C PRO A 164 -21.03 -1.10 -5.56
N SER A 165 -21.58 -2.27 -5.24
CA SER A 165 -21.58 -3.39 -6.18
C SER A 165 -22.58 -3.11 -7.31
N LEU A 166 -22.24 -3.56 -8.51
CA LEU A 166 -23.12 -3.54 -9.69
C LEU A 166 -24.32 -4.50 -9.56
N HIS A 167 -24.42 -5.25 -8.46
CA HIS A 167 -25.28 -6.41 -8.37
C HIS A 167 -26.74 -6.13 -8.02
N GLU A 168 -27.16 -4.86 -8.01
CA GLU A 168 -28.55 -4.51 -7.72
C GLU A 168 -29.46 -4.49 -8.97
N TYR A 169 -28.94 -4.73 -10.20
CA TYR A 169 -29.81 -4.84 -11.38
C TYR A 169 -29.39 -5.93 -12.36
N PRO A 170 -30.32 -6.85 -12.72
CA PRO A 170 -30.09 -7.82 -13.78
C PRO A 170 -30.16 -7.12 -15.15
N ILE A 171 -29.13 -7.33 -15.96
CA ILE A 171 -29.19 -7.38 -17.43
C ILE A 171 -29.92 -6.19 -18.09
N LEU A 172 -29.35 -4.99 -18.08
CA LEU A 172 -29.52 -4.00 -19.17
C LEU A 172 -28.32 -3.02 -19.16
N PRO A 173 -27.93 -2.45 -20.32
CA PRO A 173 -26.87 -1.44 -20.41
C PRO A 173 -27.38 -0.10 -19.84
N TYR A 174 -27.45 0.01 -18.52
CA TYR A 174 -27.91 1.22 -17.85
C TYR A 174 -26.75 2.02 -17.27
N LYS A 175 -26.34 3.03 -18.04
CA LYS A 175 -25.73 4.25 -17.51
C LYS A 175 -26.81 4.98 -16.70
N GLN A 176 -26.75 4.97 -15.37
CA GLN A 176 -27.18 6.14 -14.59
C GLN A 176 -26.33 6.36 -13.35
N ASN A 177 -26.20 7.65 -13.01
CA ASN A 177 -25.59 8.24 -11.82
C ASN A 177 -24.07 8.22 -11.69
N GLY A 178 -23.33 8.01 -12.79
CA GLY A 178 -21.98 8.56 -12.93
C GLY A 178 -20.96 8.16 -11.86
N HIS A 179 -21.17 7.06 -11.14
CA HIS A 179 -20.35 6.62 -10.01
C HIS A 179 -19.82 5.18 -10.18
N LEU A 180 -19.56 4.79 -11.44
CA LEU A 180 -19.01 3.48 -11.76
C LEU A 180 -17.48 3.54 -11.70
N ILE A 181 -16.86 2.80 -10.79
CA ILE A 181 -15.42 2.54 -10.86
C ILE A 181 -15.18 1.70 -12.11
N SER A 182 -14.39 2.20 -13.05
CA SER A 182 -14.13 1.52 -14.34
C SER A 182 -12.66 1.18 -14.54
N PHE A 183 -11.77 1.77 -13.75
CA PHE A 183 -10.33 1.57 -13.85
C PHE A 183 -9.72 1.27 -12.48
N GLY A 184 -8.69 0.43 -12.48
CA GLY A 184 -7.72 0.36 -11.40
C GLY A 184 -6.36 0.85 -11.88
N VAL A 185 -5.69 1.64 -11.06
CA VAL A 185 -4.40 2.26 -11.38
C VAL A 185 -3.36 1.82 -10.36
N PHE A 186 -2.24 1.29 -10.85
CA PHE A 186 -1.11 0.95 -9.99
C PHE A 186 -0.49 2.21 -9.37
N LEU A 187 -0.31 2.19 -8.05
CA LEU A 187 0.40 3.24 -7.32
C LEU A 187 1.76 2.74 -6.84
N MET A 188 1.78 1.64 -6.09
CA MET A 188 3.01 1.06 -5.55
C MET A 188 2.80 -0.41 -5.16
N ASN A 189 3.89 -1.15 -5.00
CA ASN A 189 3.85 -2.49 -4.39
C ASN A 189 4.39 -2.42 -2.96
N THR A 190 3.57 -2.82 -2.00
CA THR A 190 3.89 -2.72 -0.57
C THR A 190 4.34 -4.04 0.06
N THR A 191 4.65 -5.08 -0.74
CA THR A 191 5.03 -6.39 -0.20
C THR A 191 6.20 -6.30 0.78
N THR A 192 7.24 -5.55 0.44
CA THR A 192 8.41 -5.36 1.32
C THR A 192 8.02 -4.59 2.59
N ASN A 193 7.30 -3.49 2.43
CA ASN A 193 6.85 -2.66 3.55
C ASN A 193 5.97 -3.46 4.53
N ILE A 194 5.05 -4.28 4.02
CA ILE A 194 4.19 -5.17 4.81
C ILE A 194 5.00 -6.27 5.52
N ARG A 195 6.01 -6.85 4.86
CA ARG A 195 6.90 -7.84 5.50
C ARG A 195 7.67 -7.22 6.68
N ILE A 196 8.19 -6.01 6.52
CA ILE A 196 8.87 -5.27 7.59
C ILE A 196 7.86 -4.93 8.70
N TRP A 197 6.68 -4.40 8.35
CA TRP A 197 5.62 -4.11 9.31
C TRP A 197 5.27 -5.33 10.16
N ASN A 198 5.11 -6.48 9.51
CA ASN A 198 4.83 -7.73 10.19
C ASN A 198 5.99 -8.16 11.08
N ALA A 199 7.25 -8.08 10.63
CA ALA A 199 8.40 -8.40 11.47
C ALA A 199 8.50 -7.48 12.71
N LEU A 200 8.06 -6.23 12.59
CA LEU A 200 8.03 -5.26 13.69
C LEU A 200 6.93 -5.55 14.71
N HIS A 201 5.82 -6.17 14.32
CA HIS A 201 4.62 -6.32 15.17
C HIS A 201 4.27 -7.76 15.55
N ASN A 202 4.84 -8.76 14.89
CA ASN A 202 4.69 -10.16 15.27
C ASN A 202 5.93 -10.58 16.07
N GLU A 203 5.88 -10.32 17.37
CA GLU A 203 6.66 -11.12 18.31
C GLU A 203 6.04 -12.51 18.33
N ASP A 204 6.58 -13.42 17.52
CA ASP A 204 6.49 -14.83 17.86
C ASP A 204 7.45 -15.04 19.05
N PRO A 205 6.97 -15.41 20.25
CA PRO A 205 7.83 -15.69 21.40
C PRO A 205 8.86 -16.79 21.13
N SER A 206 8.67 -17.60 20.09
CA SER A 206 9.60 -18.65 19.63
C SER A 206 10.55 -18.20 18.51
N SER A 207 10.37 -16.99 17.95
CA SER A 207 11.29 -16.42 16.96
C SER A 207 12.55 -15.88 17.63
N THR A 208 13.57 -16.74 17.69
CA THR A 208 14.94 -16.47 18.14
C THR A 208 15.65 -15.32 17.42
N LEU A 209 15.02 -14.68 16.42
CA LEU A 209 15.61 -13.59 15.64
C LEU A 209 15.67 -12.26 16.43
N ILE A 210 14.73 -11.99 17.34
CA ILE A 210 14.72 -10.74 18.12
C ILE A 210 15.51 -10.88 19.43
N GLN A 211 15.44 -12.05 20.07
CA GLN A 211 16.23 -12.31 21.28
C GLN A 211 17.74 -12.28 20.99
N ASN A 212 18.18 -12.83 19.85
CA ASN A 212 19.59 -12.80 19.45
C ASN A 212 20.06 -11.43 18.94
N THR A 213 19.18 -10.51 18.56
CA THR A 213 19.55 -9.16 18.09
C THR A 213 19.80 -8.17 19.23
N THR A 214 19.39 -8.50 20.46
CA THR A 214 19.79 -7.74 21.66
C THR A 214 21.24 -8.06 22.08
N TYR A 215 21.80 -9.21 21.66
CA TYR A 215 23.14 -9.69 22.07
C TYR A 215 24.19 -9.74 20.95
N TYR A 216 23.81 -9.73 19.67
CA TYR A 216 24.76 -9.65 18.56
C TYR A 216 24.64 -8.34 17.79
N LYS A 217 25.80 -7.69 17.55
CA LYS A 217 26.02 -6.70 16.48
C LYS A 217 25.31 -7.20 15.22
N ILE A 218 24.21 -6.56 14.84
CA ILE A 218 23.40 -6.99 13.71
C ILE A 218 24.17 -6.73 12.42
N ILE A 219 24.69 -7.80 11.83
CA ILE A 219 24.96 -7.89 10.39
C ILE A 219 23.59 -8.00 9.70
N VAL A 220 22.96 -6.85 9.48
CA VAL A 220 21.93 -6.66 8.46
C VAL A 220 22.55 -5.76 7.38
N THR A 221 23.77 -6.12 6.97
CA THR A 221 24.62 -5.29 6.11
C THR A 221 24.62 -5.71 4.64
N ARG A 222 23.64 -6.50 4.16
CA ARG A 222 23.59 -6.82 2.71
C ARG A 222 22.25 -6.72 1.98
N ARG A 223 21.13 -6.42 2.64
CA ARG A 223 19.86 -6.12 1.92
C ARG A 223 19.08 -4.89 2.38
N LEU A 224 19.45 -4.25 3.49
CA LEU A 224 18.87 -2.96 3.90
C LEU A 224 19.66 -1.73 3.40
N ASN A 225 20.73 -1.94 2.63
CA ASN A 225 21.50 -0.85 2.00
C ASN A 225 20.74 -0.15 0.86
N ALA A 226 19.61 -0.70 0.39
CA ALA A 226 18.77 -0.01 -0.60
C ALA A 226 17.93 1.12 0.03
N LEU A 227 17.50 0.96 1.28
CA LEU A 227 16.66 1.95 1.97
C LEU A 227 17.44 3.09 2.62
N ARG A 228 18.74 2.89 2.87
CA ARG A 228 19.63 3.96 3.35
C ARG A 228 20.17 4.86 2.24
N LEU A 229 20.23 4.43 0.98
CA LEU A 229 20.86 5.24 -0.07
C LEU A 229 19.88 6.20 -0.77
N VAL A 230 18.61 5.81 -0.94
CA VAL A 230 17.64 6.64 -1.68
C VAL A 230 17.18 7.85 -0.87
N PHE A 231 16.99 7.72 0.45
CA PHE A 231 16.55 8.84 1.29
C PHE A 231 17.70 9.81 1.65
N PHE A 232 18.93 9.29 1.85
CA PHE A 232 20.07 10.14 2.23
C PHE A 232 20.62 10.96 1.04
N ILE A 233 20.68 10.39 -0.17
CA ILE A 233 21.17 11.12 -1.36
C ILE A 233 20.19 12.23 -1.78
N ARG A 234 18.87 12.05 -1.61
CA ARG A 234 17.86 13.01 -2.10
C ARG A 234 17.53 14.14 -1.12
N HIS A 235 17.99 14.08 0.14
CA HIS A 235 17.78 15.15 1.12
C HIS A 235 19.06 15.87 1.55
N CYS A 236 20.25 15.32 1.34
CA CYS A 236 21.51 16.06 1.55
C CYS A 236 22.04 16.77 0.29
N GLY A 237 21.54 16.44 -0.91
CA GLY A 237 22.04 17.00 -2.18
C GLY A 237 21.55 18.41 -2.56
N ASN A 238 20.60 19.01 -1.84
CA ASN A 238 19.99 20.30 -2.23
C ASN A 238 20.30 21.49 -1.31
N HIS A 239 21.31 21.38 -0.44
CA HIS A 239 21.81 22.52 0.35
C HIS A 239 23.28 22.88 0.11
N ALA A 240 23.90 22.36 -0.96
CA ALA A 240 25.27 22.71 -1.34
C ALA A 240 25.35 23.20 -2.80
N SER A 241 24.57 24.24 -3.16
CA SER A 241 24.76 25.02 -4.40
C SER A 241 24.09 26.39 -4.29
N GLN A 242 24.45 27.16 -3.27
CA GLN A 242 24.34 28.62 -3.31
C GLN A 242 25.13 29.21 -2.14
N ARG A 243 26.37 29.60 -2.41
CA ARG A 243 27.05 30.72 -1.74
C ARG A 243 28.24 31.16 -2.61
N HIS A 244 28.02 32.31 -3.25
CA HIS A 244 28.94 33.34 -3.74
C HIS A 244 30.13 32.94 -4.62
N PHE A 245 29.99 33.18 -5.92
CA PHE A 245 30.87 34.14 -6.59
C PHE A 245 30.18 35.50 -6.51
N ASP A 246 30.84 36.48 -5.91
CA ASP A 246 30.87 37.89 -6.29
C ASP A 246 31.89 38.58 -5.36
N ASP A 247 32.68 39.46 -5.98
CA ASP A 247 33.90 40.18 -5.55
C ASP A 247 35.26 39.44 -5.63
#